data_AF-A0A2S8SQD8-F1
#
_entry.id   AF-A0A2S8SQD8-F1
#
_cell.length_a   1.000
_cell.length_b   1.000
_cell.length_c   1.000
_cell.angle_alpha   90.00
_cell.angle_beta   90.00
_cell.angle_gamma   90.00
#
_symmetry.space_group_name_H-M   'P 1'
#
loop_
_entity.id
_entity.type
_entity.pdbx_description
1 polymer ?
#
loop_
_entity_poly.entity_id
_entity_poly.type
_entity_poly.pdbx_seq_one_letter_code
_entity_poly.pdbx_strand_id
1 'polypeptide(L)'
;MKDGIHPEYVETAISCTSCGSEVQTHSTVPVMRLDLCSNCHPFYTGKKRIVDTAGRVDRFNQRRAIGDAAQKAAVKAEKADAKK
;
A
#
# COMPACT_ATOMS: atom_id res chain seq x y z
N MET A 1 -1.73 -33.03 28.39
CA MET A 1 -2.49 -33.80 27.38
C MET A 1 -3.28 -34.90 28.06
N LYS A 2 -4.50 -35.18 27.60
CA LYS A 2 -5.22 -36.42 27.94
C LYS A 2 -5.06 -37.40 26.79
N ASP A 3 -4.78 -38.66 27.11
CA ASP A 3 -4.64 -39.73 26.12
C ASP A 3 -5.91 -39.88 25.27
N GLY A 4 -5.71 -39.98 23.96
CA GLY A 4 -6.76 -40.32 22.98
C GLY A 4 -7.58 -39.18 22.38
N ILE A 5 -7.51 -37.95 22.90
CA ILE A 5 -8.31 -36.81 22.40
C ILE A 5 -7.49 -35.57 22.01
N HIS A 6 -6.16 -35.60 22.16
CA HIS A 6 -5.30 -34.46 21.82
C HIS A 6 -4.44 -34.77 20.59
N PRO A 7 -4.45 -33.89 19.58
CA PRO A 7 -3.54 -34.00 18.44
C PRO A 7 -2.09 -33.73 18.87
N GLU A 8 -1.15 -34.25 18.08
CA GLU A 8 0.28 -34.13 18.34
C GLU A 8 0.72 -32.67 18.33
N TYR A 9 1.38 -32.24 19.40
CA TYR A 9 1.78 -30.86 19.62
C TYR A 9 3.26 -30.72 19.30
N VAL A 10 3.57 -30.03 18.21
CA VAL A 10 4.90 -29.92 17.64
C VAL A 10 5.40 -28.49 17.68
N GLU A 11 6.71 -28.32 17.83
CA GLU A 11 7.35 -27.03 17.60
C GLU A 11 7.13 -26.59 16.15
N THR A 12 6.67 -25.36 16.00
CA THR A 12 6.24 -24.77 14.74
C THR A 12 7.02 -23.49 14.47
N ALA A 13 7.74 -23.47 13.36
CA ALA A 13 8.35 -22.26 12.84
C ALA A 13 7.34 -21.51 11.97
N ILE A 14 6.88 -20.36 12.44
CA ILE A 14 6.00 -19.46 11.68
C ILE A 14 6.87 -18.44 10.96
N SER A 15 6.90 -18.50 9.63
CA SER A 15 7.65 -17.54 8.79
C SER A 15 6.68 -16.53 8.18
N CYS A 16 6.98 -15.24 8.31
CA CYS A 16 6.16 -14.20 7.68
C CYS A 16 6.78 -13.66 6.39
N THR A 17 6.02 -13.69 5.30
CA THR A 17 6.44 -13.32 3.95
C THR A 17 6.75 -11.82 3.79
N SER A 18 6.18 -10.95 4.64
CA SER A 18 6.33 -9.49 4.54
C SER A 18 7.38 -8.88 5.46
N CYS A 19 7.64 -9.49 6.63
CA CYS A 19 8.60 -9.02 7.65
C CYS A 19 9.89 -9.85 7.69
N GLY A 20 9.89 -11.08 7.15
CA GLY A 20 10.96 -12.05 7.37
C GLY A 20 11.12 -12.49 8.82
N SER A 21 10.18 -12.13 9.71
CA SER A 21 10.22 -12.52 11.11
C SER A 21 9.82 -13.98 11.27
N GLU A 22 10.62 -14.73 12.02
CA GLU A 22 10.36 -16.11 12.39
C GLU A 22 9.89 -16.13 13.85
N VAL A 23 8.69 -16.69 14.08
CA VAL A 23 8.13 -16.87 15.42
C VAL A 23 8.07 -18.35 15.72
N GLN A 24 8.76 -18.77 16.79
CA GLN A 24 8.71 -20.14 17.30
C GLN A 24 7.47 -20.27 18.20
N THR A 25 6.53 -21.12 17.82
CA THR A 25 5.32 -21.42 18.61
C THR A 25 5.04 -22.91 18.57
N HIS A 26 4.19 -23.41 19.46
CA HIS A 26 3.76 -24.80 19.39
C HIS A 26 2.39 -24.90 18.72
N SER A 27 2.28 -25.77 17.72
CA SER A 27 1.04 -26.04 17.00
C SER A 27 1.00 -27.49 16.53
N THR A 28 -0.09 -27.91 15.90
CA THR A 28 -0.20 -29.25 15.31
C THR A 28 0.46 -29.36 13.94
N VAL A 29 0.97 -28.26 13.38
CA VAL A 29 1.57 -28.17 12.04
C VAL A 29 2.98 -27.62 12.14
N PRO A 30 4.02 -28.30 11.64
CA PRO A 30 5.42 -27.94 11.92
C PRO A 30 5.93 -26.68 11.19
N VAL A 31 5.38 -26.33 10.02
CA VAL A 31 5.78 -25.14 9.25
C VAL A 31 4.56 -24.36 8.81
N MET A 32 4.49 -23.09 9.19
CA MET A 32 3.40 -22.20 8.82
C MET A 32 3.94 -20.95 8.13
N ARG A 33 3.33 -20.59 7.00
CA ARG A 33 3.61 -19.35 6.29
C ARG A 33 2.46 -18.37 6.51
N LEU A 34 2.78 -17.16 6.92
CA LEU A 34 1.81 -16.09 7.16
C LEU A 34 2.14 -14.86 6.32
N ASP A 35 1.13 -14.21 5.76
CA ASP A 35 1.34 -12.99 4.96
C ASP A 35 1.47 -11.72 5.81
N LEU A 36 0.83 -11.69 6.99
CA LEU A 36 0.91 -10.56 7.91
C LEU A 36 1.19 -11.04 9.35
N CYS A 37 2.32 -10.60 9.89
CA CYS A 37 2.71 -10.78 11.29
C CYS A 37 2.22 -9.59 12.15
N SER A 38 2.21 -9.76 13.48
CA SER A 38 1.98 -8.65 14.43
C SER A 38 2.95 -7.49 14.19
N ASN A 39 4.18 -7.77 13.77
CA ASN A 39 5.17 -6.74 13.43
C ASN A 39 4.93 -6.04 12.08
N CYS A 40 4.03 -6.54 11.23
CA CYS A 40 3.75 -5.93 9.92
C CYS A 40 2.30 -5.48 9.73
N HIS A 41 1.38 -5.89 10.60
CA HIS A 41 0.00 -5.48 10.44
C HIS A 41 -0.11 -3.95 10.63
N PRO A 42 -0.71 -3.20 9.69
CA PRO A 42 -0.86 -1.75 9.76
C PRO A 42 -1.58 -1.27 11.04
N PHE A 43 -2.37 -2.16 11.64
CA PHE A 43 -3.02 -1.93 12.94
C PHE A 43 -2.03 -1.85 14.09
N TYR A 44 -1.04 -2.76 14.14
CA TYR A 44 -0.08 -2.83 15.26
C TYR A 44 1.10 -1.87 15.07
N THR A 45 1.51 -1.62 13.83
CA THR A 45 2.64 -0.73 13.53
C THR A 45 2.24 0.74 13.43
N GLY A 46 0.95 1.05 13.35
CA GLY A 46 0.40 2.42 13.25
C GLY A 46 0.77 3.17 11.96
N LYS A 47 1.72 2.65 11.18
CA LYS A 47 2.16 3.17 9.90
C LYS A 47 1.27 2.58 8.82
N LYS A 48 0.19 3.29 8.49
CA LYS A 48 -0.55 3.03 7.25
C LYS A 48 0.45 3.11 6.11
N ARG A 49 0.56 2.07 5.26
CA ARG A 49 1.20 2.23 3.95
C ARG A 49 0.31 3.21 3.19
N ILE A 50 0.66 4.48 3.21
CA ILE A 50 -0.04 5.52 2.47
C ILE A 50 0.23 5.19 1.00
N VAL A 51 -0.75 4.57 0.35
CA VAL A 51 -0.76 4.46 -1.09
C VAL A 51 -1.05 5.87 -1.59
N ASP A 52 0.03 6.53 -1.96
CA ASP A 52 0.14 7.96 -2.17
C ASP A 52 -0.93 8.49 -3.15
N THR A 53 -1.72 9.44 -2.67
CA THR A 53 -2.64 10.26 -3.47
C THR A 53 -1.91 11.21 -4.43
N ALA A 54 -0.58 11.32 -4.36
CA ALA A 54 0.24 12.16 -5.23
C ALA A 54 -0.08 12.00 -6.72
N GLY A 55 -0.31 10.78 -7.20
CA GLY A 55 -0.57 10.53 -8.62
C GLY A 55 -1.89 11.13 -9.15
N ARG A 56 -2.91 11.34 -8.29
CA ARG A 56 -4.17 11.96 -8.71
C ARG A 56 -4.03 13.48 -8.85
N VAL A 57 -3.26 14.11 -7.96
CA VAL A 57 -2.99 15.55 -8.00
C VAL A 57 -2.09 15.90 -9.18
N ASP A 58 -1.05 15.09 -9.44
CA ASP A 58 -0.16 15.31 -10.60
C ASP A 58 -0.90 15.17 -11.93
N ARG A 59 -1.78 14.16 -12.07
CA ARG A 59 -2.63 14.01 -13.27
C ARG A 59 -3.67 15.13 -13.42
N PHE A 60 -4.08 15.78 -12.34
CA PHE A 60 -4.96 16.93 -12.40
C PHE A 60 -4.20 18.19 -12.85
N ASN A 61 -3.01 18.42 -12.29
CA ASN A 61 -2.14 19.54 -12.67
C ASN A 61 -1.69 19.45 -14.13
N GLN A 62 -1.37 18.25 -14.62
CA GLN A 62 -1.04 18.02 -16.03
C GLN A 62 -2.21 18.37 -16.98
N ARG A 63 -3.45 18.03 -16.60
CA ARG A 63 -4.64 18.37 -17.40
C ARG A 63 -4.95 19.86 -17.39
N ARG A 64 -4.80 20.52 -16.22
CA ARG A 64 -4.93 21.98 -16.09
C ARG A 64 -3.92 22.72 -16.96
N ALA A 65 -2.65 22.31 -16.94
CA ALA A 65 -1.60 22.96 -17.71
C ALA A 65 -1.87 22.97 -19.23
N ILE A 66 -2.45 21.89 -19.76
CA ILE A 66 -2.84 21.80 -21.18
C ILE A 66 -4.01 22.75 -21.49
N GLY A 67 -5.01 22.83 -20.61
CA GLY A 67 -6.13 23.76 -20.74
C GLY A 67 -5.72 25.24 -20.63
N ASP A 68 -4.81 25.56 -19.71
CA ASP A 68 -4.31 26.92 -19.50
C ASP A 68 -3.43 27.38 -20.66
N ALA A 69 -2.68 26.48 -21.31
CA ALA A 69 -1.93 26.79 -22.53
C ALA A 69 -2.87 27.11 -23.70
N ALA A 70 -3.98 26.37 -23.85
CA ALA A 70 -4.99 26.63 -24.86
C ALA A 70 -5.73 27.96 -24.62
N GLN A 71 -6.06 28.27 -23.36
CA GLN A 71 -6.71 29.54 -23.00
C GLN A 71 -5.77 30.74 -23.16
N LYS A 72 -4.49 30.62 -22.81
CA LYS A 72 -3.51 31.69 -23.01
C LYS A 72 -3.23 31.96 -24.49
N ALA A 73 -3.32 30.95 -25.36
CA ALA A 73 -3.22 31.12 -26.81
C ALA A 73 -4.45 31.86 -27.38
N ALA A 74 -5.65 31.51 -26.93
CA ALA A 74 -6.89 32.18 -27.36
C ALA A 74 -6.94 33.66 -26.93
N VAL A 75 -6.60 33.97 -25.67
CA VAL A 75 -6.60 35.35 -25.15
C VAL A 75 -5.51 36.21 -25.81
N LYS A 76 -4.40 35.61 -26.26
CA LYS A 76 -3.33 36.33 -26.97
C LYS A 76 -3.68 36.62 -28.44
N ALA A 77 -4.50 35.78 -29.07
CA ALA A 77 -5.06 36.04 -30.39
C ALA A 77 -6.12 37.16 -30.31
N GLU A 78 -7.04 37.10 -29.34
CA GLU A 78 -8.08 38.13 -29.16
C GLU A 78 -7.49 39.53 -28.86
N LYS A 79 -6.42 39.59 -28.07
CA LYS A 79 -5.73 40.87 -27.76
C LYS A 79 -4.85 41.40 -28.89
N ALA A 80 -4.52 40.58 -29.89
CA ALA A 80 -3.79 41.02 -31.08
C ALA A 80 -4.75 41.67 -32.11
N ASP A 81 -5.98 41.15 -32.22
CA ASP A 81 -7.04 41.75 -33.03
C ASP A 81 -7.59 43.04 -32.43
N ALA A 82 -7.69 43.16 -31.10
CA ALA A 82 -8.17 44.38 -30.44
C ALA A 82 -7.18 45.57 -30.43
N LYS A 83 -5.95 45.38 -30.92
CA LYS A 83 -4.90 46.42 -30.97
C LYS A 83 -4.58 46.89 -32.41
N LYS A 84 -5.34 46.40 -33.41
CA LYS A 84 -5.34 46.91 -34.78
C LYS A 84 -6.56 47.78 -35.01
#